data_AF-A0A565CHQ8-F1
#
_entry.id   AF-A0A565CHQ8-F1
#
_cell.length_a   1.000
_cell.length_b   1.000
_cell.length_c   1.000
_cell.angle_alpha   90.00
_cell.angle_beta   90.00
_cell.angle_gamma   90.00
#
_symmetry.space_group_name_H-M   'P 1'
#
loop_
_entity.id
_entity.type
_entity.pdbx_description
1 polymer ?
#
loop_
_entity_poly.entity_id
_entity_poly.type
_entity_poly.pdbx_seq_one_letter_code
_entity_poly.pdbx_strand_id
1 'polypeptide(L)'
;MHLEKRVLQGKLMKWLDSLHLFHEEETGVEPSRSEIFIASRKRSDGSMICEEARLCAEKLKEVMNQNLRDQTSSNDAFAQVFGLEHPGRVRCIGRGLTPSKYFSSLDSTSCNVEIVEIKSELKSIVNKVDIVASALQAFIGIHMQPISGE
;
A
#
# COMPACT_ATOMS: atom_id res chain seq x y z
N MET A 1 -28.69 -1.31 -9.63
CA MET A 1 -27.99 -0.60 -8.54
C MET A 1 -26.74 -1.29 -7.96
N HIS A 2 -26.68 -2.61 -7.70
CA HIS A 2 -25.48 -3.24 -7.13
C HIS A 2 -24.33 -3.42 -8.14
N LEU A 3 -24.66 -3.64 -9.42
CA LEU A 3 -23.69 -3.85 -10.49
C LEU A 3 -22.97 -2.55 -10.91
N GLU A 4 -23.71 -1.44 -10.99
CA GLU A 4 -23.14 -0.11 -11.31
C GLU A 4 -22.14 0.36 -10.26
N LYS A 5 -22.39 0.08 -8.97
CA LYS A 5 -21.44 0.40 -7.90
C LYS A 5 -20.11 -0.33 -8.10
N ARG A 6 -20.13 -1.60 -8.49
CA ARG A 6 -18.90 -2.38 -8.78
C ARG A 6 -18.15 -1.87 -10.01
N VAL A 7 -18.88 -1.48 -11.07
CA VAL A 7 -18.28 -0.91 -12.29
C VAL A 7 -17.62 0.44 -12.02
N LEU A 8 -18.27 1.29 -11.20
CA LEU A 8 -17.71 2.57 -10.79
C LEU A 8 -16.47 2.40 -9.89
N GLN A 9 -16.45 1.39 -9.00
CA GLN A 9 -15.26 1.08 -8.21
C GLN A 9 -14.10 0.56 -9.07
N GLY A 10 -14.37 -0.32 -10.04
CA GLY A 10 -13.34 -0.81 -10.96
C GLY A 10 -12.77 0.30 -11.87
N LYS A 11 -13.61 1.24 -12.31
CA LYS A 11 -13.15 2.43 -13.04
C LYS A 11 -12.32 3.38 -12.17
N LEU A 12 -12.73 3.58 -10.91
CA LEU A 12 -12.00 4.39 -9.95
C LEU A 12 -10.62 3.79 -9.65
N MET A 13 -10.53 2.46 -9.54
CA MET A 13 -9.27 1.79 -9.24
C MET A 13 -8.29 1.85 -10.42
N LYS A 14 -8.77 1.60 -11.64
CA LYS A 14 -7.96 1.82 -12.84
C LYS A 14 -7.53 3.28 -13.00
N TRP A 15 -8.34 4.23 -12.58
CA TRP A 15 -8.02 5.65 -12.61
C TRP A 15 -7.01 6.05 -11.52
N LEU A 16 -7.11 5.48 -10.32
CA LEU A 16 -6.14 5.64 -9.24
C LEU A 16 -4.78 5.03 -9.60
N ASP A 17 -4.77 3.82 -10.16
CA ASP A 17 -3.56 3.18 -10.67
C ASP A 17 -2.96 4.02 -11.79
N SER A 18 -3.79 4.54 -12.73
CA SER A 18 -3.32 5.49 -13.74
C SER A 18 -2.74 6.75 -13.09
N LEU A 19 -3.40 7.36 -12.11
CA LEU A 19 -2.94 8.59 -11.48
C LEU A 19 -1.62 8.38 -10.70
N HIS A 20 -1.48 7.23 -10.03
CA HIS A 20 -0.25 6.84 -9.35
C HIS A 20 0.87 6.65 -10.37
N LEU A 21 0.60 5.92 -11.47
CA LEU A 21 1.54 5.72 -12.58
C LEU A 21 1.93 7.04 -13.27
N PHE A 22 0.96 7.95 -13.50
CA PHE A 22 1.20 9.23 -14.16
C PHE A 22 2.12 10.14 -13.31
N HIS A 23 1.93 10.19 -11.99
CA HIS A 23 2.77 11.02 -11.12
C HIS A 23 4.16 10.39 -10.88
N GLU A 24 4.23 9.07 -10.73
CA GLU A 24 5.47 8.32 -10.56
C GLU A 24 6.34 8.36 -11.84
N GLU A 25 5.72 8.28 -13.02
CA GLU A 25 6.43 8.37 -14.31
C GLU A 25 6.91 9.81 -14.63
N GLU A 26 6.16 10.85 -14.25
CA GLU A 26 6.55 12.25 -14.50
C GLU A 26 7.58 12.79 -13.50
N THR A 27 7.56 12.34 -12.24
CA THR A 27 8.39 12.94 -11.17
C THR A 27 9.25 11.96 -10.40
N GLY A 28 8.98 10.65 -10.46
CA GLY A 28 9.65 9.64 -9.64
C GLY A 28 9.39 9.78 -8.14
N VAL A 29 8.44 10.62 -7.73
CA VAL A 29 8.10 10.91 -6.33
C VAL A 29 6.65 10.53 -6.08
N GLU A 30 6.42 9.78 -5.00
CA GLU A 30 5.07 9.40 -4.58
C GLU A 30 4.24 10.67 -4.31
N PRO A 31 3.04 10.81 -4.91
CA PRO A 31 2.22 12.00 -4.75
C PRO A 31 1.70 12.12 -3.31
N SER A 32 1.69 13.34 -2.79
CA SER A 32 1.13 13.64 -1.48
C SER A 32 -0.40 13.42 -1.45
N ARG A 33 -0.93 13.17 -0.24
CA ARG A 33 -2.38 13.00 -0.03
C ARG A 33 -3.22 14.17 -0.57
N SER A 34 -2.68 15.39 -0.49
CA SER A 34 -3.38 16.57 -0.99
C SER A 34 -3.34 16.69 -2.51
N GLU A 35 -2.26 16.24 -3.17
CA GLU A 35 -2.23 16.11 -4.64
C GLU A 35 -3.25 15.09 -5.12
N ILE A 36 -3.31 13.93 -4.46
CA ILE A 36 -4.32 12.89 -4.74
C ILE A 36 -5.74 13.45 -4.55
N PHE A 37 -5.99 14.24 -3.50
CA PHE A 37 -7.30 14.87 -3.28
C PHE A 37 -7.69 15.83 -4.41
N ILE A 38 -6.76 16.68 -4.85
CA ILE A 38 -6.98 17.67 -5.90
C ILE A 38 -7.23 16.97 -7.23
N ALA A 39 -6.35 16.04 -7.61
CA ALA A 39 -6.44 15.29 -8.85
C ALA A 39 -7.76 14.49 -8.94
N SER A 40 -8.15 13.77 -7.88
CA SER A 40 -9.40 12.98 -7.85
C SER A 40 -10.67 13.80 -7.98
N ARG A 41 -10.59 15.12 -7.80
CA ARG A 41 -11.71 16.05 -7.86
C ARG A 41 -11.58 17.06 -8.99
N LYS A 42 -10.62 16.86 -9.89
CA LYS A 42 -10.40 17.65 -11.10
C LYS A 42 -10.95 16.88 -12.31
N ARG A 43 -11.77 17.54 -13.11
CA ARG A 43 -12.29 17.01 -14.38
C ARG A 43 -11.19 17.07 -15.46
N SER A 44 -11.42 16.39 -16.57
CA SER A 44 -10.52 16.40 -17.73
C SER A 44 -10.35 17.78 -18.37
N ASP A 45 -11.35 18.66 -18.23
CA ASP A 45 -11.29 20.07 -18.66
C ASP A 45 -10.51 20.97 -17.67
N GLY A 46 -10.06 20.40 -16.56
CA GLY A 46 -9.32 21.09 -15.50
C GLY A 46 -10.20 21.77 -14.45
N SER A 47 -11.52 21.77 -14.61
CA SER A 47 -12.46 22.31 -13.61
C SER A 47 -12.61 21.38 -12.41
N MET A 48 -12.95 21.94 -11.24
CA MET A 48 -13.23 21.14 -10.05
C MET A 48 -14.66 20.59 -10.10
N ILE A 49 -14.85 19.36 -9.59
CA ILE A 49 -16.15 18.68 -9.65
C ILE A 49 -17.30 19.47 -9.01
N CYS A 50 -17.02 20.23 -7.95
CA CYS A 50 -17.97 21.10 -7.26
C CYS A 50 -17.24 22.27 -6.57
N GLU A 51 -18.00 23.24 -6.08
CA GLU A 51 -17.47 24.44 -5.44
C GLU A 51 -16.75 24.14 -4.12
N GLU A 52 -17.29 23.23 -3.31
CA GLU A 52 -16.65 22.80 -2.07
C GLU A 52 -15.28 22.16 -2.34
N ALA A 53 -15.19 21.36 -3.42
CA ALA A 53 -13.93 20.77 -3.84
C ALA A 53 -12.93 21.85 -4.31
N ARG A 54 -13.41 22.91 -4.98
CA ARG A 54 -12.58 24.06 -5.37
C ARG A 54 -12.01 24.78 -4.16
N LEU A 55 -12.85 25.17 -3.20
CA LEU A 55 -12.42 25.85 -1.98
C LEU A 55 -11.41 25.01 -1.18
N CYS A 56 -11.67 23.70 -1.05
CA CYS A 56 -10.73 22.80 -0.39
C CYS A 56 -9.40 22.70 -1.14
N ALA A 57 -9.43 22.58 -2.47
CA ALA A 57 -8.22 22.49 -3.28
C ALA A 57 -7.38 23.78 -3.22
N GLU A 58 -8.02 24.95 -3.19
CA GLU A 58 -7.34 26.24 -3.03
C GLU A 58 -6.66 26.33 -1.67
N LYS A 59 -7.37 25.98 -0.59
CA LYS A 59 -6.80 25.97 0.75
C LYS A 59 -5.64 24.98 0.89
N LEU A 60 -5.73 23.80 0.27
CA LEU A 60 -4.63 22.84 0.23
C LEU A 60 -3.41 23.41 -0.48
N LYS A 61 -3.57 24.03 -1.64
CA LYS A 61 -2.45 24.65 -2.38
C LYS A 61 -1.79 25.76 -1.58
N GLU A 62 -2.56 26.57 -0.87
CA GLU A 62 -2.03 27.62 0.00
C GLU A 62 -1.15 27.03 1.12
N VAL A 63 -1.65 26.02 1.83
CA VAL A 63 -0.90 25.37 2.91
C VAL A 63 0.33 24.63 2.38
N MET A 64 0.24 23.98 1.22
CA MET A 64 1.38 23.33 0.57
C MET A 64 2.50 24.33 0.25
N ASN A 65 2.13 25.49 -0.29
CA ASN A 65 3.08 26.57 -0.57
C ASN A 65 3.68 27.18 0.70
N GLN A 66 2.92 27.25 1.79
CA GLN A 66 3.41 27.70 3.09
C GLN A 66 4.35 26.68 3.74
N ASN A 67 4.01 25.39 3.74
CA ASN A 67 4.87 24.33 4.29
C ASN A 67 6.21 24.19 3.55
N LEU A 68 6.26 24.49 2.26
CA LEU A 68 7.52 24.59 1.51
C LEU A 68 8.44 25.71 2.05
N ARG A 69 7.85 26.75 2.66
CA ARG A 69 8.58 27.87 3.28
C ARG A 69 8.87 27.59 4.76
N ASP A 70 7.92 27.00 5.47
CA ASP A 70 7.96 26.71 6.90
C ASP A 70 8.04 25.19 7.14
N GLN A 71 9.26 24.65 7.21
CA GLN A 71 9.53 23.22 7.48
C GLN A 71 9.23 22.78 8.93
N THR A 72 8.47 23.58 9.68
CA THR A 72 8.26 23.41 11.13
C THR A 72 6.94 22.72 11.47
N SER A 73 6.04 22.52 10.49
CA SER A 73 4.75 21.88 10.75
C SER A 73 4.89 20.36 10.82
N SER A 74 4.51 19.78 11.95
CA SER A 74 4.53 18.32 12.16
C SER A 74 3.42 17.58 11.37
N ASN A 75 2.43 18.31 10.85
CA ASN A 75 1.27 17.75 10.13
C ASN A 75 1.30 18.15 8.66
N ASP A 76 1.03 17.21 7.76
CA ASP A 76 0.95 17.50 6.33
C ASP A 76 -0.21 18.47 5.99
N ALA A 77 -0.13 19.07 4.79
CA ALA A 77 -1.12 20.06 4.35
C ALA A 77 -2.56 19.52 4.38
N PHE A 78 -2.72 18.22 4.11
CA PHE A 78 -4.00 17.55 4.17
C PHE A 78 -4.59 17.54 5.58
N ALA A 79 -3.82 17.14 6.59
CA ALA A 79 -4.25 17.13 7.98
C ALA A 79 -4.50 18.55 8.53
N GLN A 80 -3.79 19.56 8.02
CA GLN A 80 -4.05 20.95 8.41
C GLN A 80 -5.39 21.46 7.88
N VAL A 81 -5.79 21.09 6.66
CA VAL A 81 -7.05 21.54 6.05
C VAL A 81 -8.25 20.74 6.54
N PHE A 82 -8.13 19.41 6.67
CA PHE A 82 -9.25 18.52 7.00
C PHE A 82 -9.23 17.97 8.43
N GLY A 83 -8.24 18.38 9.23
CA GLY A 83 -7.95 17.79 10.52
C GLY A 83 -7.26 16.43 10.41
N LEU A 84 -6.78 15.93 11.55
CA LEU A 84 -6.19 14.61 11.66
C LEU A 84 -7.17 13.54 11.16
N GLU A 85 -6.64 12.62 10.37
CA GLU A 85 -7.41 11.50 9.87
C GLU A 85 -7.74 10.54 11.03
N HIS A 86 -8.99 10.12 11.09
CA HIS A 86 -9.41 9.22 12.16
C HIS A 86 -8.94 7.80 11.85
N PRO A 87 -8.37 7.07 12.82
CA PRO A 87 -8.00 5.68 12.62
C PRO A 87 -9.22 4.87 12.16
N GLY A 88 -9.04 4.06 11.11
CA GLY A 88 -10.09 3.20 10.57
C GLY A 88 -10.93 3.79 9.44
N ARG A 89 -10.63 4.99 8.93
CA ARG A 89 -11.21 5.50 7.66
C ARG A 89 -10.12 5.91 6.70
N VAL A 90 -10.29 5.56 5.43
CA VAL A 90 -9.47 6.09 4.33
C VAL A 90 -10.25 7.24 3.67
N ARG A 91 -9.81 8.48 3.87
CA ARG A 91 -10.33 9.63 3.10
C ARG A 91 -9.78 9.59 1.67
N CYS A 92 -10.38 10.36 0.77
CA CYS A 92 -10.04 10.44 -0.67
C CYS A 92 -10.50 9.28 -1.56
N ILE A 93 -10.99 8.15 -1.02
CA ILE A 93 -11.45 6.99 -1.81
C ILE A 93 -13.00 6.80 -1.74
N GLY A 94 -13.74 7.90 -1.52
CA GLY A 94 -15.20 7.87 -1.41
C GLY A 94 -15.74 7.49 -0.02
N ARG A 95 -17.06 7.31 0.12
CA ARG A 95 -17.72 7.15 1.42
C ARG A 95 -17.38 5.81 2.11
N GLY A 96 -16.50 5.86 3.12
CA GLY A 96 -16.51 4.92 4.24
C GLY A 96 -15.76 3.60 4.06
N LEU A 97 -14.79 3.54 3.14
CA LEU A 97 -13.87 2.41 3.10
C LEU A 97 -12.99 2.42 4.35
N THR A 98 -13.04 1.32 5.09
CA THR A 98 -12.10 1.04 6.16
C THR A 98 -10.82 0.48 5.55
N PRO A 99 -9.64 0.73 6.15
CA PRO A 99 -8.37 0.16 5.68
C PRO A 99 -8.47 -1.34 5.37
N SER A 100 -9.13 -2.11 6.23
CA SER A 100 -9.34 -3.56 6.07
C SER A 100 -10.05 -3.96 4.77
N LYS A 101 -11.03 -3.17 4.31
CA LYS A 101 -11.75 -3.44 3.05
C LYS A 101 -10.97 -2.97 1.83
N TYR A 102 -10.14 -1.94 2.02
CA TYR A 102 -9.30 -1.40 0.96
C TYR A 102 -8.17 -2.37 0.63
N PHE A 103 -7.34 -2.72 1.60
CA PHE A 103 -6.18 -3.59 1.38
C PHE A 103 -6.56 -5.00 0.94
N SER A 104 -7.65 -5.58 1.48
CA SER A 104 -8.15 -6.88 1.01
C SER A 104 -8.52 -6.90 -0.49
N SER A 105 -8.83 -5.73 -1.07
CA SER A 105 -9.13 -5.60 -2.50
C SER A 105 -7.87 -5.46 -3.37
N LEU A 106 -6.76 -4.97 -2.80
CA LEU A 106 -5.47 -4.82 -3.48
C LEU A 106 -4.64 -6.12 -3.42
N ASP A 107 -4.79 -6.87 -2.33
CA ASP A 107 -4.08 -8.14 -2.08
C ASP A 107 -4.41 -9.26 -3.08
N SER A 108 -5.30 -9.01 -4.05
CA SER A 108 -5.65 -10.02 -5.05
C SER A 108 -4.64 -10.15 -6.18
N THR A 109 -3.72 -9.21 -6.41
CA THR A 109 -2.86 -9.24 -7.62
C THR A 109 -1.35 -9.13 -7.42
N SER A 110 -0.82 -8.46 -6.40
CA SER A 110 0.64 -8.24 -6.28
C SER A 110 1.31 -9.05 -5.17
N CYS A 111 0.79 -9.02 -3.93
CA CYS A 111 1.39 -9.73 -2.79
C CYS A 111 1.35 -11.26 -2.94
N ASN A 112 0.43 -11.81 -3.73
CA ASN A 112 0.34 -13.26 -3.93
C ASN A 112 1.56 -13.84 -4.66
N VAL A 113 2.19 -13.09 -5.56
CA VAL A 113 3.32 -13.59 -6.36
C VAL A 113 4.56 -13.75 -5.47
N GLU A 114 4.92 -12.70 -4.73
CA GLU A 114 6.06 -12.71 -3.80
C GLU A 114 5.87 -13.73 -2.67
N ILE A 115 4.65 -13.84 -2.12
CA ILE A 115 4.35 -14.83 -1.07
C ILE A 115 4.47 -16.26 -1.59
N VAL A 116 4.04 -16.53 -2.83
CA VAL A 116 4.18 -17.85 -3.45
C VAL A 116 5.64 -18.20 -3.69
N GLU A 117 6.44 -17.24 -4.14
CA GLU A 117 7.88 -17.42 -4.38
C GLU A 117 8.62 -17.69 -3.07
N ILE A 118 8.42 -16.85 -2.05
CA ILE A 118 8.99 -17.04 -0.70
C ILE A 118 8.59 -18.39 -0.12
N LYS A 119 7.33 -18.81 -0.28
CA LYS A 119 6.85 -20.11 0.21
C LYS A 119 7.54 -21.27 -0.50
N SER A 120 7.86 -21.12 -1.78
CA SER A 120 8.59 -22.14 -2.55
C SER A 120 10.06 -22.23 -2.10
N GLU A 121 10.71 -21.09 -1.85
CA GLU A 121 12.08 -21.06 -1.34
C GLU A 121 12.18 -21.66 0.06
N LEU A 122 11.23 -21.32 0.95
CA LEU A 122 11.17 -21.89 2.29
C LEU A 122 11.05 -23.42 2.25
N LYS A 123 10.19 -23.96 1.37
CA LYS A 123 10.05 -25.40 1.19
C LYS A 123 11.35 -26.06 0.71
N SER A 124 12.08 -25.40 -0.18
CA SER A 124 13.39 -25.87 -0.65
C SER A 124 14.43 -25.90 0.48
N ILE A 125 14.46 -24.84 1.31
CA ILE A 125 15.35 -24.76 2.47
C ILE A 125 15.03 -25.85 3.49
N VAL A 126 13.76 -26.06 3.82
CA VAL A 126 13.32 -27.12 4.75
C VAL A 126 13.81 -28.49 4.28
N ASN A 127 13.64 -28.83 3.01
CA ASN A 127 14.12 -30.09 2.46
C ASN A 127 15.65 -30.24 2.59
N LYS A 128 16.41 -29.17 2.37
CA LYS A 128 17.88 -29.20 2.52
C LYS A 128 18.28 -29.43 3.98
N VAL A 129 17.57 -28.80 4.92
CA VAL A 129 17.80 -29.00 6.36
C VAL A 129 17.52 -30.43 6.76
N ASP A 130 16.44 -31.05 6.28
CA ASP A 130 16.11 -32.44 6.55
C ASP A 130 17.19 -33.42 6.04
N ILE A 131 17.75 -33.15 4.86
CA ILE A 131 18.86 -33.93 4.30
C ILE A 131 20.10 -33.83 5.19
N VAL A 132 20.46 -32.61 5.61
CA VAL A 132 21.62 -32.39 6.49
C VAL A 132 21.41 -33.06 7.85
N ALA A 133 20.22 -32.95 8.44
CA ALA A 133 19.87 -33.59 9.70
C ALA A 133 20.01 -35.11 9.60
N SER A 134 19.51 -35.71 8.53
CA SER A 134 19.61 -37.15 8.27
C SER A 134 21.07 -37.60 8.11
N ALA A 135 21.89 -36.82 7.40
CA ALA A 135 23.31 -37.12 7.21
C ALA A 135 24.09 -37.05 8.54
N LEU A 136 23.81 -36.05 9.38
CA LEU A 136 24.42 -35.94 10.71
C LEU A 136 24.00 -37.10 11.63
N GLN A 137 22.74 -37.51 11.61
CA GLN A 137 22.27 -38.68 12.37
C GLN A 137 22.98 -39.97 11.95
N ALA A 138 23.14 -40.18 10.64
CA ALA A 138 23.87 -41.33 10.12
C ALA A 138 25.36 -41.30 10.53
N PHE A 139 26.01 -40.15 10.48
CA PHE A 139 27.41 -39.99 10.88
C PHE A 139 27.61 -40.31 12.37
N ILE A 140 26.74 -39.78 13.25
CA ILE A 140 26.76 -40.07 14.68
C ILE A 140 26.57 -41.57 14.93
N GLY A 141 25.62 -42.21 14.23
CA GLY A 141 25.36 -43.64 14.35
C GLY A 141 26.53 -44.54 13.93
N ILE A 142 27.39 -44.08 13.02
CA ILE A 142 28.59 -44.79 12.57
C ILE A 142 29.76 -44.58 13.54
N HIS A 143 29.96 -43.36 14.06
CA HIS A 143 31.17 -43.00 14.81
C HIS A 143 31.05 -43.07 16.34
N MET A 144 29.84 -43.09 16.90
CA MET A 144 29.60 -43.17 18.35
C MET A 144 28.85 -44.48 18.67
N GLN A 145 29.57 -45.61 18.72
CA GLN A 145 29.05 -46.83 19.33
C GLN A 145 29.04 -46.64 20.86
N PRO A 146 28.02 -47.13 21.59
CA PRO A 146 27.99 -47.02 23.05
C PRO A 146 29.19 -47.78 23.63
N ILE A 147 30.02 -47.09 24.40
CA ILE A 147 31.12 -47.70 25.16
C ILE A 147 30.44 -48.58 26.22
N SER A 148 30.37 -49.89 25.98
CA SER A 148 29.90 -50.85 26.97
C SER A 148 30.87 -50.83 28.14
N GLY A 149 30.46 -50.22 29.25
CA GLY A 149 31.20 -50.29 30.51
C GLY A 149 30.99 -51.66 31.15
N GLU A 150 32.08 -52.40 31.29
CA GLU A 150 32.26 -53.43 32.33
C GLU A 150 32.86 -52.80 33.59
#